data_AF-A0A3R7Y2D7-F1
#
_entry.id   AF-A0A3R7Y2D7-F1
#
_cell.length_a   1.000
_cell.length_b   1.000
_cell.length_c   1.000
_cell.angle_alpha   90.00
_cell.angle_beta   90.00
_cell.angle_gamma   90.00
#
_symmetry.space_group_name_H-M   'P 1'
#
loop_
_entity.id
_entity.type
_entity.pdbx_description
1 polymer ?
#
loop_
_entity_poly.entity_id
_entity_poly.type
_entity_poly.pdbx_seq_one_letter_code
_entity_poly.pdbx_strand_id
1 'polypeptide(L)'
;MKRSHGTRQGTRSILSRSKSQRGRINITRSIHSYSKGDKVSIVLDGAQQKGMPHRRFQGATGTVRTKQGRAFVVDVHDKNMAKTLIVRPEHLRPADGAPKPKIPRRQDQKDMANEEE
;
A
#
# COMPACT_ATOMS: atom_id res chain seq x y z
N MET A 1 -27.44 -21.59 13.92
CA MET A 1 -26.69 -21.54 12.63
C MET A 1 -25.23 -21.22 12.89
N LYS A 2 -24.31 -22.09 12.46
CA LYS A 2 -22.86 -21.88 12.60
C LYS A 2 -22.38 -20.92 11.50
N ARG A 3 -21.72 -19.82 11.87
CA ARG A 3 -21.15 -18.89 10.89
C ARG A 3 -19.89 -19.48 10.27
N SER A 4 -19.66 -19.21 8.99
CA SER A 4 -18.40 -19.55 8.35
C SER A 4 -17.29 -18.60 8.80
N HIS A 5 -16.09 -19.12 9.06
CA HIS A 5 -14.92 -18.36 9.51
C HIS A 5 -13.88 -18.14 8.40
N GLY A 6 -14.33 -18.17 7.13
CA GLY A 6 -13.45 -17.96 5.99
C GLY A 6 -12.85 -16.55 5.96
N THR A 7 -11.64 -16.42 5.41
CA THR A 7 -10.90 -15.15 5.30
C THR A 7 -11.69 -14.06 4.56
N ARG A 8 -12.52 -14.47 3.59
CA ARG A 8 -13.31 -13.57 2.73
C ARG A 8 -14.79 -13.47 3.07
N GLN A 9 -15.28 -13.96 4.21
CA GLN A 9 -16.70 -13.95 4.65
C GLN A 9 -17.47 -12.63 4.40
N GLY A 10 -17.92 -11.76 5.31
CA GLY A 10 -18.60 -10.48 4.95
C GLY A 10 -17.76 -9.43 4.15
N THR A 11 -17.15 -9.78 3.01
CA THR A 11 -16.29 -8.88 2.20
C THR A 11 -16.95 -8.34 0.94
N ARG A 12 -18.21 -8.70 0.65
CA ARG A 12 -18.91 -8.31 -0.60
C ARG A 12 -18.80 -6.81 -0.87
N SER A 13 -19.02 -5.97 0.14
CA SER A 13 -18.87 -4.51 0.01
C SER A 13 -17.41 -4.09 -0.13
N ILE A 14 -16.54 -4.55 0.77
CA ILE A 14 -15.11 -4.16 0.84
C ILE A 14 -14.34 -4.49 -0.44
N LEU A 15 -14.59 -5.65 -1.04
CA LEU A 15 -13.88 -6.11 -2.24
C LEU A 15 -14.63 -5.76 -3.53
N SER A 16 -15.83 -5.18 -3.44
CA SER A 16 -16.54 -4.72 -4.64
C SER A 16 -15.85 -3.51 -5.25
N ARG A 17 -15.69 -3.53 -6.57
CA ARG A 17 -15.21 -2.39 -7.36
C ARG A 17 -16.37 -1.72 -8.07
N SER A 18 -16.33 -0.39 -8.17
CA SER A 18 -17.32 0.40 -8.90
C SER A 18 -17.30 0.06 -10.40
N LYS A 19 -18.40 0.34 -11.10
CA LYS A 19 -18.56 -0.01 -12.53
C LYS A 19 -17.40 0.51 -13.39
N SER A 20 -16.97 1.76 -13.15
CA SER A 20 -15.84 2.38 -13.86
C SER A 20 -14.49 1.71 -13.53
N GLN A 21 -14.33 1.17 -12.32
CA GLN A 21 -13.10 0.50 -11.91
C GLN A 21 -13.08 -1.00 -12.25
N ARG A 22 -14.18 -1.60 -12.74
CA ARG A 22 -14.24 -3.01 -13.16
C ARG A 22 -13.52 -3.20 -14.49
N GLY A 23 -12.21 -3.35 -14.42
CA GLY A 23 -11.35 -3.63 -15.55
C GLY A 23 -9.95 -3.96 -15.06
N ARG A 24 -8.94 -3.54 -15.82
CA ARG A 24 -7.54 -3.70 -15.43
C ARG A 24 -7.24 -2.96 -14.13
N ILE A 25 -6.25 -3.48 -13.40
CA ILE A 25 -5.71 -2.80 -12.23
C ILE A 25 -4.95 -1.57 -12.72
N ASN A 26 -5.01 -0.48 -11.95
CA ASN A 26 -4.22 0.69 -12.25
C ASN A 26 -2.72 0.37 -12.11
N ILE A 27 -1.99 0.48 -13.22
CA ILE A 27 -0.57 0.14 -13.33
C ILE A 27 0.29 0.96 -12.36
N THR A 28 -0.07 2.22 -12.15
CA THR A 28 0.62 3.12 -11.22
C THR A 28 0.64 2.53 -9.80
N ARG A 29 -0.40 1.81 -9.39
CA ARG A 29 -0.44 1.16 -8.06
C ARG A 29 0.53 -0.01 -7.96
N SER A 30 0.66 -0.81 -9.03
CA SER A 30 1.56 -1.98 -9.04
C SER A 30 3.04 -1.61 -9.08
N ILE A 31 3.38 -0.47 -9.69
CA ILE A 31 4.77 -0.03 -9.87
C ILE A 31 5.22 0.94 -8.75
N HIS A 32 4.27 1.44 -7.95
CA HIS A 32 4.59 2.39 -6.89
C HIS A 32 5.63 1.83 -5.91
N SER A 33 6.75 2.53 -5.79
CA SER A 33 7.82 2.19 -4.85
C SER A 33 7.62 2.96 -3.56
N TYR A 34 7.72 2.26 -2.44
CA TYR A 34 7.71 2.85 -1.10
C TYR A 34 9.11 2.69 -0.47
N SER A 35 9.50 3.70 0.28
CA SER A 35 10.72 3.73 1.08
C SER A 35 10.44 3.26 2.51
N LYS A 36 11.51 2.85 3.21
CA LYS A 36 11.42 2.52 4.64
C LYS A 36 11.04 3.78 5.42
N GLY A 37 10.06 3.66 6.31
CA GLY A 37 9.53 4.78 7.10
C GLY A 37 8.30 5.45 6.48
N ASP A 38 7.94 5.12 5.23
CA ASP A 38 6.74 5.68 4.60
C ASP A 38 5.48 5.25 5.33
N LYS A 39 4.57 6.21 5.56
CA LYS A 39 3.23 5.93 6.09
C LYS A 39 2.31 5.53 4.95
N VAL A 40 1.73 4.34 5.07
CA VAL A 40 0.84 3.75 4.08
C VAL A 40 -0.46 3.28 4.71
N SER A 41 -1.55 3.43 3.97
CA SER A 41 -2.86 2.89 4.32
C SER A 41 -3.13 1.62 3.52
N ILE A 42 -3.65 0.60 4.19
CA ILE A 42 -3.99 -0.68 3.58
C ILE A 42 -5.40 -0.60 3.01
N VAL A 43 -5.50 -0.71 1.68
CA VAL A 43 -6.77 -0.68 0.95
C VAL A 43 -6.81 -1.90 0.04
N LEU A 44 -7.65 -2.86 0.37
CA LEU A 44 -7.84 -4.08 -0.42
C LEU A 44 -8.37 -3.74 -1.81
N ASP A 45 -7.80 -4.39 -2.83
CA ASP A 45 -8.25 -4.27 -4.21
C ASP A 45 -8.70 -5.65 -4.70
N GLY A 46 -10.01 -5.83 -4.88
CA GLY A 46 -10.59 -7.12 -5.26
C GLY A 46 -10.14 -7.65 -6.63
N ALA A 47 -9.45 -6.86 -7.45
CA ALA A 47 -8.91 -7.34 -8.71
C ALA A 47 -7.57 -8.07 -8.59
N GLN A 48 -6.79 -7.81 -7.54
CA GLN A 48 -5.60 -8.61 -7.23
C GLN A 48 -5.87 -9.49 -6.01
N GLN A 49 -5.72 -10.80 -6.17
CA GLN A 49 -5.89 -11.74 -5.05
C GLN A 49 -4.55 -12.05 -4.37
N LYS A 50 -3.44 -11.97 -5.10
CA LYS A 50 -2.11 -12.27 -4.57
C LYS A 50 -1.64 -11.16 -3.63
N GLY A 51 -1.09 -11.54 -2.47
CA GLY A 51 -0.54 -10.58 -1.49
C GLY A 51 -1.60 -9.73 -0.80
N MET A 52 -2.87 -10.15 -0.84
CA MET A 52 -4.00 -9.49 -0.20
C MET A 52 -4.03 -9.80 1.31
N PRO A 53 -4.02 -8.79 2.19
CA PRO A 53 -4.12 -9.01 3.63
C PRO A 53 -5.54 -9.38 4.07
N HIS A 54 -5.68 -9.87 5.30
CA HIS A 54 -6.99 -10.19 5.87
C HIS A 54 -7.88 -8.93 5.98
N ARG A 55 -9.20 -9.09 5.77
CA ARG A 55 -10.16 -7.96 5.74
C ARG A 55 -10.14 -7.06 6.99
N ARG A 56 -9.70 -7.58 8.12
CA ARG A 56 -9.60 -6.85 9.39
C ARG A 56 -8.70 -5.62 9.27
N PHE A 57 -7.72 -5.66 8.36
CA PHE A 57 -6.75 -4.58 8.15
C PHE A 57 -7.19 -3.59 7.06
N GLN A 58 -8.42 -3.71 6.53
CA GLN A 58 -8.95 -2.71 5.62
C GLN A 58 -9.01 -1.35 6.31
N GLY A 59 -8.39 -0.34 5.70
CA GLY A 59 -8.35 1.03 6.22
C GLY A 59 -7.32 1.25 7.33
N ALA A 60 -6.54 0.24 7.71
CA ALA A 60 -5.49 0.41 8.70
C ALA A 60 -4.31 1.17 8.10
N THR A 61 -3.74 2.10 8.87
CA THR A 61 -2.51 2.82 8.51
C THR A 61 -1.34 2.18 9.23
N GLY A 62 -0.21 2.05 8.53
CA GLY A 62 1.01 1.48 9.05
C GLY A 62 2.25 2.13 8.45
N THR A 63 3.41 1.65 8.88
CA THR A 63 4.71 2.15 8.45
C THR A 63 5.44 1.06 7.69
N VAL A 64 6.02 1.38 6.54
CA VAL A 64 6.83 0.44 5.75
C VAL A 64 8.14 0.18 6.47
N ARG A 65 8.40 -1.08 6.85
CA ARG A 65 9.65 -1.51 7.47
C ARG A 65 10.71 -1.85 6.43
N THR A 66 10.35 -2.66 5.43
CA THR A 66 11.27 -3.11 4.39
C THR A 66 10.51 -3.61 3.16
N LYS A 67 11.22 -3.72 2.04
CA LYS A 67 10.74 -4.37 0.82
C LYS A 67 11.13 -5.85 0.85
N GLN A 68 10.17 -6.73 0.58
CA GLN A 68 10.38 -8.17 0.48
C GLN A 68 9.94 -8.64 -0.91
N GLY A 69 10.89 -8.71 -1.85
CA GLY A 69 10.63 -9.06 -3.24
C GLY A 69 9.65 -8.08 -3.91
N ARG A 70 8.45 -8.57 -4.26
CA ARG A 70 7.37 -7.78 -4.87
C ARG A 70 6.40 -7.18 -3.85
N ALA A 71 6.57 -7.49 -2.57
CA ALA A 71 5.72 -7.03 -1.49
C ALA A 71 6.50 -6.12 -0.52
N PHE A 72 5.77 -5.47 0.37
CA PHE A 72 6.31 -4.65 1.44
C PHE A 72 5.88 -5.23 2.78
N VAL A 73 6.80 -5.16 3.73
CA VAL A 73 6.57 -5.49 5.13
C VAL A 73 6.10 -4.21 5.81
N VAL A 74 4.86 -4.20 6.28
CA VAL A 74 4.21 -3.05 6.90
C VAL A 74 3.91 -3.38 8.36
N ASP A 75 4.39 -2.52 9.25
CA ASP A 75 4.04 -2.59 10.67
C ASP A 75 2.74 -1.81 10.91
N VAL A 76 1.76 -2.50 11.48
CA VAL A 76 0.40 -1.98 11.74
C VAL A 76 0.02 -2.28 13.18
N HIS A 77 -0.65 -1.32 13.82
CA HIS A 77 -1.28 -1.55 15.11
C HIS A 77 -2.73 -1.98 14.93
N ASP A 78 -3.07 -3.19 15.38
CA ASP A 78 -4.45 -3.66 15.49
C ASP A 78 -4.89 -3.48 16.94
N LYS A 79 -5.50 -2.32 17.21
CA LYS A 79 -5.76 -1.83 18.57
C LYS A 79 -4.45 -1.74 19.36
N ASN A 80 -4.34 -2.45 20.48
CA ASN A 80 -3.16 -2.42 21.35
C ASN A 80 -2.05 -3.40 20.93
N MET A 81 -2.24 -4.16 19.85
CA MET A 81 -1.27 -5.17 19.44
C MET A 81 -0.55 -4.76 18.15
N ALA A 82 0.77 -4.67 18.23
CA ALA A 82 1.62 -4.51 17.05
C ALA A 82 1.60 -5.78 16.21
N LYS A 83 1.41 -5.62 14.90
CA LYS A 83 1.39 -6.71 13.92
C LYS A 83 2.19 -6.32 12.70
N THR A 84 2.80 -7.32 12.08
CA THR A 84 3.52 -7.15 10.82
C THR A 84 2.75 -7.83 9.71
N LEU A 85 2.55 -7.12 8.59
CA LEU A 85 1.82 -7.59 7.44
C LEU A 85 2.71 -7.58 6.21
N ILE A 86 2.61 -8.62 5.39
CA ILE A 86 3.28 -8.69 4.09
C ILE A 86 2.22 -8.38 3.03
N VAL A 87 2.34 -7.21 2.40
CA VAL A 87 1.30 -6.66 1.53
C VAL A 87 1.92 -6.20 0.23
N ARG A 88 1.27 -6.52 -0.89
CA ARG A 88 1.70 -6.04 -2.19
C ARG A 88 1.27 -4.59 -2.45
N PRO A 89 2.00 -3.84 -3.31
CA PRO A 89 1.71 -2.43 -3.55
C PRO A 89 0.32 -2.16 -4.14
N GLU A 90 -0.31 -3.14 -4.80
CA GLU A 90 -1.71 -3.01 -5.25
C GLU A 90 -2.70 -2.71 -4.12
N HIS A 91 -2.36 -3.14 -2.90
CA HIS A 91 -3.20 -2.99 -1.71
C HIS A 91 -2.69 -1.90 -0.75
N LEU A 92 -1.70 -1.11 -1.16
CA LEU A 92 -1.14 -0.03 -0.37
C LEU A 92 -1.49 1.31 -1.02
N ARG A 93 -1.73 2.30 -0.17
CA ARG A 93 -1.91 3.70 -0.55
C ARG A 93 -0.98 4.59 0.26
N PRO A 94 -0.37 5.61 -0.34
CA PRO A 94 0.30 6.64 0.43
C PRO A 94 -0.74 7.31 1.33
N ALA A 95 -0.43 7.47 2.62
CA ALA A 95 -1.28 8.22 3.54
C ALA A 95 -1.07 9.73 3.33
N ASP A 96 -2.14 10.52 3.47
CA ASP A 96 -2.11 11.98 3.33
C ASP A 96 -1.18 12.58 4.41
N GLY A 97 0.01 13.00 3.97
CA GLY A 97 1.11 13.46 4.84
C GLY A 97 2.48 12.93 4.44
N ALA A 98 2.57 11.91 3.58
CA ALA A 98 3.85 11.53 2.98
C ALA A 98 4.32 12.62 2.00
N PRO A 99 5.59 13.08 2.07
CA PRO A 99 6.11 14.03 1.10
C PRO A 99 5.98 13.40 -0.29
N LYS A 100 5.32 14.09 -1.22
CA LYS A 100 5.38 13.70 -2.63
C LYS A 100 6.85 13.61 -3.03
N PRO A 101 7.26 12.59 -3.80
CA PRO A 101 8.64 12.50 -4.25
C PRO A 101 9.03 13.84 -4.88
N LYS A 102 10.06 14.49 -4.32
CA LYS A 102 10.59 15.73 -4.88
C LYS A 102 11.13 15.37 -6.26
N ILE A 103 10.43 15.80 -7.30
CA ILE A 103 10.98 15.74 -8.66
C ILE A 103 12.09 16.78 -8.68
N PRO A 104 13.37 16.39 -8.93
CA PRO A 104 14.46 17.34 -8.92
C PRO A 104 14.18 18.42 -9.97
N ARG A 105 14.22 19.68 -9.54
CA ARG A 105 14.11 20.81 -10.47
C ARG A 105 15.40 20.86 -11.28
N ARG A 106 15.32 21.36 -12.52
CA ARG A 106 16.51 21.56 -13.36
C ARG A 106 17.60 22.39 -12.68
N GLN A 107 17.22 23.28 -11.75
CA GLN A 107 18.14 24.06 -10.93
C GLN A 107 18.93 23.15 -9.99
N ASP A 108 18.25 22.30 -9.23
CA ASP A 108 18.85 21.32 -8.31
C ASP A 108 19.88 20.41 -9.01
N GLN A 109 19.69 20.10 -10.30
CA GLN A 109 20.65 19.33 -11.09
C GLN A 109 21.89 20.12 -11.52
N LYS A 110 21.76 21.43 -11.73
CA LYS A 110 22.89 22.31 -12.05
C LYS A 110 23.72 22.62 -10.81
N ASP A 111 23.05 22.82 -9.68
CA ASP A 111 23.71 23.11 -8.40
C ASP A 111 24.54 21.90 -7.93
N MET A 112 24.05 20.67 -8.12
CA MET A 112 24.82 19.45 -7.85
C MET A 112 26.01 19.24 -8.79
N ALA A 113 25.96 19.73 -10.03
CA ALA A 113 27.06 19.61 -10.98
C ALA A 113 28.19 20.61 -10.69
N ASN A 114 27.88 21.75 -10.09
CA ASN A 114 28.87 22.78 -9.75
C ASN A 114 29.57 22.54 -8.40
N GLU A 115 29.04 21.68 -7.54
CA GLU A 115 29.71 21.26 -6.29
C GLU A 115 30.73 20.12 -6.52
N GLU A 116 30.74 19.49 -7.70
CA GLU A 116 31.68 18.44 -8.08
C GLU A 116 32.90 18.95 -8.90
N GLU A 117 32.92 20.23 -9.30
CA GLU A 117 34.06 20.94 -9.91
C GLU A 117 34.86 21.75 -8.88
#